data_AF-A0A151R1A4-F1
#
_entry.id   AF-A0A151R1A4-F1
#
_cell.length_a   1.000
_cell.length_b   1.000
_cell.length_c   1.000
_cell.angle_alpha   90.00
_cell.angle_beta   90.00
_cell.angle_gamma   90.00
#
_symmetry.space_group_name_H-M   'P 1'
#
loop_
_entity.id
_entity.type
_entity.pdbx_description
1 polymer ?
#
loop_
_entity_poly.entity_id
_entity_poly.type
_entity_poly.pdbx_seq_one_letter_code
_entity_poly.pdbx_strand_id
1 'polypeptide(L)'
;MKHSLIEWNKTMFRNIFYLKRRLLRRLQGITRELLRGPNNFLEKLQVELWAELDLVLKREEILWFQKSRCKWLKLGDKNTRYFHGATIVRRRKNRILKLKNDNDEWVTE
;
A
#
# COMPACT_ATOMS: atom_id res chain seq x y z
N MET A 1 14.55 9.53 -16.39
CA MET A 1 14.59 8.29 -15.56
C MET A 1 13.85 8.41 -14.22
N LYS A 2 14.09 9.41 -13.36
CA LYS A 2 13.36 9.53 -12.07
C LYS A 2 11.84 9.74 -12.25
N HIS A 3 11.43 10.57 -13.20
CA HIS A 3 10.01 10.91 -13.41
C HIS A 3 9.20 9.72 -13.95
N SER A 4 9.77 8.94 -14.87
CA SER A 4 9.15 7.72 -15.41
C SER A 4 9.00 6.62 -14.36
N LEU A 5 9.95 6.48 -13.45
CA LEU A 5 9.87 5.56 -12.31
C LEU A 5 8.80 5.96 -11.28
N ILE A 6 8.63 7.26 -11.01
CA ILE A 6 7.56 7.75 -10.13
C ILE A 6 6.19 7.51 -10.75
N GLU A 7 6.06 7.73 -12.07
CA GLU A 7 4.81 7.51 -12.77
C GLU A 7 4.47 6.03 -12.89
N TRP A 8 5.46 5.17 -13.16
CA TRP A 8 5.30 3.72 -13.13
C TRP A 8 4.90 3.20 -11.74
N ASN A 9 5.51 3.74 -10.69
CA ASN A 9 5.18 3.43 -9.29
C ASN A 9 3.74 3.85 -8.95
N LYS A 10 3.35 5.07 -9.31
CA LYS A 10 1.98 5.55 -9.13
C LYS A 10 0.98 4.71 -9.91
N THR A 11 1.19 4.51 -11.20
CA THR A 11 0.27 3.74 -12.05
C THR A 11 0.15 2.31 -11.56
N MET A 12 1.25 1.58 -11.41
CA MET A 12 1.21 0.17 -11.00
C MET A 12 0.68 -0.03 -9.58
N PHE A 13 1.20 0.71 -8.59
CA PHE A 13 0.80 0.46 -7.20
C PHE A 13 -0.58 1.04 -6.87
N ARG A 14 -0.92 2.22 -7.39
CA ARG A 14 -2.27 2.78 -7.22
C ARG A 14 -3.29 1.88 -7.91
N ASN A 15 -2.94 1.22 -9.02
CA ASN A 15 -3.77 0.21 -9.66
C ASN A 15 -3.99 -1.01 -8.76
N ILE A 16 -2.98 -1.56 -8.09
CA ILE A 16 -3.16 -2.73 -7.19
C ILE A 16 -4.10 -2.40 -6.04
N PHE A 17 -3.87 -1.29 -5.31
CA PHE A 17 -4.74 -0.91 -4.20
C PHE A 17 -6.16 -0.53 -4.66
N TYR A 18 -6.28 0.11 -5.82
CA TYR A 18 -7.57 0.43 -6.43
C TYR A 18 -8.33 -0.84 -6.82
N LEU A 19 -7.66 -1.79 -7.48
CA LEU A 19 -8.22 -3.05 -7.91
C LEU A 19 -8.71 -3.86 -6.72
N LYS A 20 -7.92 -3.97 -5.65
CA LYS A 20 -8.33 -4.60 -4.39
C LYS A 20 -9.64 -4.00 -3.86
N ARG A 21 -9.70 -2.66 -3.73
CA ARG A 21 -10.91 -1.98 -3.24
C ARG A 21 -12.11 -2.22 -4.14
N ARG A 22 -11.92 -2.22 -5.46
CA ARG A 22 -12.98 -2.49 -6.44
C ARG A 22 -13.53 -3.91 -6.28
N LEU A 23 -12.66 -4.91 -6.16
CA LEU A 23 -13.03 -6.31 -5.97
C LEU A 23 -13.79 -6.52 -4.66
N LEU A 24 -13.29 -5.95 -3.55
CA LEU A 24 -13.96 -6.03 -2.25
C LEU A 24 -15.35 -5.40 -2.27
N ARG A 25 -15.53 -4.24 -2.92
CA ARG A 25 -16.86 -3.62 -3.07
C ARG A 25 -17.81 -4.48 -3.89
N ARG A 26 -17.33 -5.10 -4.96
CA ARG A 26 -18.14 -5.98 -5.81
C ARG A 26 -18.55 -7.24 -5.05
N LEU A 27 -17.63 -7.88 -4.33
CA LEU A 27 -17.89 -9.02 -3.46
C LEU A 27 -18.90 -8.69 -2.35
N GLN A 28 -18.79 -7.51 -1.74
CA GLN A 28 -19.78 -7.04 -0.75
C GLN A 28 -21.18 -6.88 -1.36
N GLY A 29 -21.27 -6.32 -2.56
CA GLY A 29 -22.54 -6.21 -3.29
C GLY A 29 -23.17 -7.56 -3.58
N ILE A 30 -22.38 -8.49 -4.13
CA ILE A 30 -22.84 -9.86 -4.42
C ILE A 30 -23.30 -10.58 -3.15
N THR A 31 -22.53 -10.46 -2.07
CA THR A 31 -22.88 -11.08 -0.78
C THR A 31 -24.24 -10.55 -0.28
N ARG A 32 -24.49 -9.24 -0.39
CA ARG A 32 -25.78 -8.65 0.00
C ARG A 32 -26.94 -9.16 -0.84
N GLU A 33 -26.75 -9.34 -2.15
CA GLU A 33 -27.80 -9.87 -3.02
C GLU A 33 -28.05 -11.37 -2.77
N LEU A 34 -27.01 -12.17 -2.51
CA LEU A 34 -27.16 -13.58 -2.15
C LEU A 34 -27.86 -13.79 -0.80
N LEU A 35 -27.77 -12.83 0.13
CA LEU A 35 -28.57 -12.84 1.36
C LEU A 35 -30.08 -12.71 1.11
N ARG A 36 -30.49 -12.14 -0.03
CA ARG A 36 -31.90 -12.00 -0.41
C ARG A 36 -32.46 -13.26 -1.05
N GLY A 37 -31.59 -14.14 -1.55
CA GLY A 37 -31.98 -15.41 -2.15
C GLY A 37 -30.85 -16.03 -2.97
N PRO A 38 -30.87 -17.36 -3.16
CA PRO A 38 -29.85 -18.07 -3.92
C PRO A 38 -29.88 -17.63 -5.39
N ASN A 39 -28.69 -17.45 -5.97
CA ASN A 39 -28.54 -17.10 -7.37
C ASN A 39 -27.24 -17.73 -7.91
N ASN A 40 -27.39 -18.80 -8.68
CA ASN A 40 -26.27 -19.60 -9.20
C ASN A 40 -25.27 -18.77 -10.02
N PHE A 41 -25.72 -17.72 -10.72
CA PHE A 41 -24.81 -16.83 -11.46
C PHE A 41 -23.97 -15.99 -10.50
N LEU A 42 -24.59 -15.41 -9.48
CA LEU A 42 -23.90 -14.61 -8.47
C LEU A 42 -22.95 -15.45 -7.63
N GLU A 43 -23.29 -16.71 -7.31
CA GLU A 43 -22.41 -17.65 -6.62
C GLU A 43 -21.16 -17.97 -7.44
N LYS A 44 -21.32 -18.31 -8.74
CA LYS A 44 -20.18 -18.54 -9.63
C LYS A 44 -19.30 -17.30 -9.75
N LEU A 45 -19.91 -16.14 -9.96
CA LEU A 45 -19.18 -14.87 -10.03
C LEU A 45 -18.46 -14.55 -8.71
N GLN A 46 -19.03 -14.89 -7.56
CA GLN A 46 -18.38 -14.69 -6.27
C GLN A 46 -17.09 -15.51 -6.16
N VAL A 47 -17.10 -16.77 -6.59
CA VAL A 47 -15.92 -17.64 -6.61
C VAL A 47 -14.82 -17.07 -7.51
N GLU A 48 -15.18 -16.62 -8.72
CA GLU A 48 -14.23 -16.01 -9.65
C GLU A 48 -13.58 -14.74 -9.07
N LEU A 49 -14.38 -13.87 -8.45
CA LEU A 49 -13.88 -12.63 -7.84
C LEU A 49 -13.00 -12.90 -6.60
N TRP A 50 -13.27 -13.96 -5.85
CA TRP A 50 -12.38 -14.40 -4.77
C TRP A 50 -11.02 -14.85 -5.30
N ALA A 51 -10.99 -15.61 -6.39
CA ALA A 51 -9.74 -16.01 -7.04
C ALA A 51 -8.95 -14.79 -7.58
N GLU A 52 -9.64 -13.82 -8.18
CA GLU A 52 -9.00 -12.57 -8.64
C GLU A 52 -8.44 -11.77 -7.45
N LEU A 53 -9.19 -11.69 -6.34
CA LEU A 53 -8.75 -10.99 -5.14
C LEU A 53 -7.51 -11.64 -4.52
N ASP A 54 -7.45 -12.97 -4.44
CA ASP A 54 -6.27 -13.70 -3.96
C ASP A 54 -5.01 -13.38 -4.77
N LEU A 55 -5.13 -13.32 -6.10
CA LEU A 55 -4.02 -12.92 -6.98
C LEU A 55 -3.56 -11.48 -6.70
N VAL A 56 -4.50 -10.56 -6.46
CA VAL A 56 -4.19 -9.16 -6.14
C VAL A 56 -3.51 -9.04 -4.78
N LEU A 57 -3.94 -9.81 -3.78
CA LEU A 57 -3.32 -9.84 -2.45
C LEU A 57 -1.89 -10.38 -2.50
N LYS A 58 -1.63 -11.45 -3.25
CA LYS A 58 -0.26 -11.96 -3.48
C LYS A 58 0.67 -10.91 -4.10
N ARG A 59 0.17 -10.13 -5.06
CA ARG A 59 0.93 -9.02 -5.67
C ARG A 59 1.20 -7.90 -4.66
N GLU A 60 0.22 -7.57 -3.82
CA GLU A 60 0.37 -6.60 -2.75
C GLU A 60 1.38 -7.07 -1.68
N GLU A 61 1.40 -8.36 -1.34
CA GLU A 61 2.37 -8.95 -0.43
C GLU A 61 3.80 -8.82 -0.97
N ILE A 62 4.04 -9.20 -2.23
CA ILE A 62 5.34 -9.04 -2.90
C ILE A 62 5.77 -7.56 -2.90
N LEU A 63 4.84 -6.65 -3.16
CA LEU A 63 5.08 -5.21 -3.10
C LEU A 63 5.54 -4.78 -1.70
N TRP A 64 4.84 -5.21 -0.65
CA TRP A 64 5.21 -4.88 0.73
C TRP A 64 6.53 -5.51 1.14
N PHE A 65 6.80 -6.75 0.70
CA PHE A 65 8.08 -7.42 0.86
C PHE A 65 9.22 -6.58 0.27
N GLN A 66 9.10 -6.13 -0.98
CA GLN A 66 10.08 -5.26 -1.63
C GLN A 66 10.26 -3.92 -0.90
N LYS A 67 9.16 -3.27 -0.49
CA LYS A 67 9.19 -1.98 0.24
C LYS A 67 9.79 -2.10 1.63
N SER A 68 9.61 -3.23 2.31
CA SER A 68 10.13 -3.47 3.66
C SER A 68 11.66 -3.64 3.71
N ARG A 69 12.34 -3.68 2.55
CA ARG A 69 13.80 -3.81 2.41
C ARG A 69 14.37 -4.97 3.24
N CYS A 70 13.72 -6.13 3.26
CA CYS A 70 14.14 -7.38 3.93
C CYS A 70 14.47 -7.31 5.44
N LYS A 71 14.36 -6.16 6.11
CA LYS A 71 14.73 -6.04 7.53
C LYS A 71 13.66 -6.56 8.48
N TRP A 72 12.40 -6.54 8.05
CA TRP A 72 11.26 -6.98 8.85
C TRP A 72 11.27 -8.50 9.10
N LEU A 73 11.52 -9.29 8.04
CA LEU A 73 11.61 -10.76 8.12
C LEU A 73 12.74 -11.28 9.01
N LYS A 74 13.85 -10.54 9.14
CA LYS A 74 14.96 -10.94 10.02
C LYS A 74 14.75 -10.62 11.50
N LEU A 75 13.84 -9.70 11.84
CA LEU A 75 13.72 -9.13 13.19
C LEU A 75 12.35 -9.32 13.85
N GLY A 76 11.34 -9.78 13.09
CA GLY A 76 9.98 -10.00 13.58
C GLY A 76 9.24 -8.70 13.97
N ASP A 77 8.00 -8.85 14.44
CA ASP A 77 7.11 -7.75 14.88
C ASP A 77 7.41 -7.24 16.30
N LYS A 78 8.58 -7.60 16.84
CA LYS A 78 9.01 -7.07 18.14
C LYS A 78 9.38 -5.60 17.94
N ASN A 79 8.92 -4.75 18.85
CA ASN A 79 9.27 -3.32 18.93
C ASN A 79 10.76 -3.17 19.34
N THR A 80 11.66 -3.69 18.49
CA THR A 80 13.08 -3.83 18.79
C THR A 80 13.73 -2.45 18.80
N ARG A 81 14.81 -2.32 19.59
CA ARG A 81 15.66 -1.13 19.65
C ARG A 81 16.13 -0.67 18.26
N TYR A 82 16.23 -1.59 17.29
CA TYR A 82 16.52 -1.28 15.90
C TYR A 82 15.44 -0.38 15.25
N PHE A 83 14.15 -0.65 15.46
CA PHE A 83 13.05 0.14 14.89
C PHE A 83 12.92 1.52 15.53
N HIS A 84 13.13 1.61 16.84
CA HIS A 84 13.23 2.90 17.54
C HIS A 84 14.41 3.72 17.00
N GLY A 85 15.57 3.10 16.84
CA GLY A 85 16.76 3.73 16.25
C GLY A 85 16.54 4.19 14.81
N ALA A 86 15.96 3.34 13.96
CA ALA A 86 15.66 3.66 12.57
C ALA A 86 14.66 4.83 12.45
N THR A 87 13.65 4.87 13.32
CA THR A 87 12.67 5.96 13.38
C THR A 87 13.33 7.27 13.83
N ILE A 88 14.21 7.22 14.84
CA ILE A 88 14.96 8.41 15.30
C ILE A 88 15.87 8.95 14.20
N VAL A 89 16.62 8.08 13.51
CA VAL A 89 17.49 8.47 12.39
C VAL A 89 16.67 9.10 11.27
N ARG A 90 15.50 8.53 10.94
CA ARG A 90 14.63 9.07 9.89
C ARG A 90 14.00 10.42 10.30
N ARG A 91 13.59 10.58 11.56
CA ARG A 91 13.16 11.88 12.11
C ARG A 91 14.26 12.93 12.03
N ARG A 92 15.49 12.58 12.42
CA ARG A 92 16.64 13.50 12.31
C ARG A 92 16.92 13.90 10.87
N LYS A 93 16.91 12.95 9.94
CA LYS A 93 17.18 13.21 8.52
C LYS A 93 16.09 14.06 7.86
N ASN A 94 14.83 13.87 8.26
CA ASN A 94 13.69 14.59 7.69
C ASN A 94 13.36 15.87 8.46
N ARG A 95 14.15 16.22 9.48
CA ARG A 95 13.96 17.47 10.23
C ARG A 95 14.32 18.64 9.32
N ILE A 96 13.32 19.44 8.98
CA ILE A 96 13.54 20.73 8.32
C ILE A 96 14.05 21.69 9.40
N LEU A 97 15.31 22.11 9.28
CA LEU A 97 15.97 22.97 10.27
C LEU A 97 15.69 24.45 10.01
N LYS A 98 15.71 24.86 8.74
CA LYS A 98 15.46 26.22 8.29
C LYS A 98 14.79 26.18 6.93
N LEU A 99 13.94 27.16 6.66
CA LEU A 99 13.34 27.37 5.35
C LEU A 99 14.14 28.43 4.61
N LYS A 100 14.28 28.28 3.30
CA LYS A 100 14.96 29.23 2.43
C LYS A 100 13.90 29.90 1.56
N ASN A 101 13.92 31.23 1.47
CA ASN A 101 13.02 31.98 0.61
C ASN A 101 13.48 31.91 -0.86
N ASP A 102 12.66 32.43 -1.78
CA ASP A 102 12.95 32.41 -3.22
C ASP A 102 14.17 33.26 -3.62
N ASN A 103 14.64 34.13 -2.70
CA ASN A 103 15.85 34.94 -2.85
C ASN A 103 17.10 34.26 -2.27
N ASP A 104 17.00 32.97 -1.92
CA ASP A 104 18.11 32.19 -1.39
C ASP A 104 18.58 32.66 0.02
N GLU A 105 17.71 33.33 0.76
CA GLU A 105 17.95 33.76 2.15
C GLU A 105 17.26 32.81 3.13
N TRP A 106 17.93 32.54 4.25
CA TRP A 106 17.37 31.71 5.31
C TRP A 106 16.35 32.50 6.12
N VAL A 107 15.11 32.03 6.16
CA VAL A 107 14.06 32.59 7.00
C VAL A 107 14.37 32.19 8.44
N THR A 108 14.89 33.14 9.21
CA THR A 108 14.97 33.09 10.67
C THR A 108 13.87 33.99 11.22
N GLU A 109 13.09 33.49 12.18
CA GLU A 109 12.25 34.35 13.04
C GLU A 109 13.06 35.47 13.68
#